data_AF-A0A7Y4AQS3-F1
#
_entry.id   AF-A0A7Y4AQS3-F1
#
_cell.length_a   1.000
_cell.length_b   1.000
_cell.length_c   1.000
_cell.angle_alpha   90.00
_cell.angle_beta   90.00
_cell.angle_gamma   90.00
#
_symmetry.space_group_name_H-M   'P 1'
#
loop_
_entity.id
_entity.type
_entity.pdbx_description
1 polymer ?
#
loop_
_entity_poly.entity_id
_entity_poly.type
_entity_poly.pdbx_seq_one_letter_code
_entity_poly.pdbx_strand_id
1 'polypeptide(L)'
;MKIWAKKGSRSRTIQQSQLGFAYLFGSVCINTGEAEAMVSPLSMTKRLELLSTVTPAGKHSVVMMDQASWHQTHLANHFKYITIIHIPPFLPELNLIEQVWQLLRQYKLANRYFENYELSVQCLEQLL
;
A
#
# COMPACT_ATOMS: atom_id res chain seq x y z
N MET A 1 -9.27 -17.47 11.77
CA MET A 1 -7.92 -17.55 12.37
C MET A 1 -7.83 -18.83 13.21
N LYS A 2 -6.73 -19.60 13.12
CA LYS A 2 -6.56 -20.85 13.86
C LYS A 2 -5.44 -20.68 14.89
N ILE A 3 -5.73 -20.93 16.16
CA ILE A 3 -4.76 -20.85 17.27
C ILE A 3 -4.84 -22.16 18.02
N TRP A 4 -3.68 -22.77 18.25
CA TRP A 4 -3.57 -23.95 19.08
C TRP A 4 -3.42 -23.50 20.53
N ALA A 5 -4.23 -24.06 21.41
CA ALA A 5 -4.14 -23.86 22.84
C ALA A 5 -4.18 -25.24 23.52
N LYS A 6 -3.58 -25.33 24.72
CA LYS A 6 -3.61 -26.55 25.51
C LYS A 6 -5.08 -26.94 25.80
N LYS A 7 -5.39 -28.23 25.74
CA LYS A 7 -6.72 -28.74 26.08
C LYS A 7 -7.11 -28.27 27.50
N GLY A 8 -8.27 -27.61 27.61
CA GLY A 8 -8.75 -27.03 28.88
C GLY A 8 -8.34 -25.57 29.13
N SER A 9 -7.57 -24.92 28.24
CA SER A 9 -7.28 -23.48 28.34
C SER A 9 -8.08 -22.66 27.33
N ARG A 10 -8.41 -21.42 27.72
CA ARG A 10 -9.05 -20.45 26.81
C ARG A 10 -7.98 -19.81 25.93
N SER A 11 -8.06 -20.06 24.63
CA SER A 11 -7.23 -19.35 23.65
C SER A 11 -7.46 -17.84 23.75
N ARG A 12 -6.39 -17.06 23.84
CA ARG A 12 -6.42 -15.59 23.87
C ARG A 12 -5.58 -15.05 22.72
N THR A 13 -6.13 -14.09 22.00
CA THR A 13 -5.42 -13.29 20.99
C THR A 13 -5.40 -11.86 21.48
N ILE A 14 -4.27 -11.19 21.31
CA ILE A 14 -4.19 -9.76 21.53
C ILE A 14 -4.88 -9.09 20.35
N GLN A 15 -5.97 -8.38 20.60
CA GLN A 15 -6.61 -7.51 19.62
C GLN A 15 -6.24 -6.08 19.97
N GLN A 16 -5.59 -5.38 19.04
CA GLN A 16 -5.30 -3.96 19.21
C GLN A 16 -6.62 -3.19 19.09
N SER A 17 -7.05 -2.57 20.19
CA SER A 17 -8.27 -1.73 20.27
C SER A 17 -7.99 -0.23 20.13
N GLN A 18 -6.72 0.15 20.00
CA GLN A 18 -6.31 1.55 19.80
C GLN A 18 -6.72 2.05 18.40
N LEU A 19 -7.29 3.25 18.32
CA LEU A 19 -7.77 3.89 17.08
C LEU A 19 -6.65 4.66 16.34
N GLY A 20 -5.48 4.05 16.18
CA GLY A 20 -4.38 4.62 15.41
C GLY A 20 -4.32 4.01 13.99
N PHE A 21 -4.07 4.83 12.98
CA PHE A 21 -3.84 4.37 11.61
C PHE A 21 -2.65 5.09 10.99
N ALA A 22 -1.90 4.35 10.17
CA ALA A 22 -0.87 4.88 9.29
C ALA A 22 -1.31 4.66 7.85
N TYR A 23 -1.06 5.63 6.97
CA TYR A 23 -1.28 5.46 5.54
C TYR A 23 -0.03 4.91 4.89
N LEU A 24 -0.18 3.76 4.25
CA LEU A 24 0.83 3.19 3.39
C LEU A 24 0.42 3.40 1.93
N PHE A 25 1.31 4.00 1.16
CA PHE A 25 1.20 4.04 -0.30
C PHE A 25 2.19 3.04 -0.89
N GLY A 26 1.83 2.42 -1.99
CA GLY A 26 2.73 1.55 -2.72
C GLY A 26 2.36 1.47 -4.19
N SER A 27 3.37 1.20 -4.99
CA SER A 27 3.29 1.00 -6.43
C SER A 27 4.19 -0.16 -6.83
N VAL A 28 3.77 -0.95 -7.82
CA VAL A 28 4.57 -2.04 -8.38
C VAL A 28 4.69 -1.83 -9.89
N CYS A 29 5.91 -1.90 -10.42
CA CYS A 29 6.15 -1.89 -11.84
C CYS A 29 5.87 -3.28 -12.43
N ILE A 30 4.93 -3.36 -13.36
CA ILE A 30 4.51 -4.63 -13.98
C ILE A 30 5.66 -5.27 -14.79
N ASN A 31 6.49 -4.43 -15.40
CA ASN A 31 7.56 -4.89 -16.29
C ASN A 31 8.78 -5.41 -15.54
N THR A 32 9.14 -4.80 -14.40
CA THR A 32 10.35 -5.16 -13.63
C THR A 32 10.05 -5.95 -12.36
N GLY A 33 8.80 -5.90 -11.87
CA GLY A 33 8.42 -6.47 -10.57
C GLY A 33 8.90 -5.64 -9.38
N GLU A 34 9.55 -4.50 -9.61
CA GLU A 34 10.03 -3.61 -8.54
C GLU A 34 8.83 -2.97 -7.86
N ALA A 35 8.82 -3.04 -6.53
CA ALA A 35 7.82 -2.41 -5.68
C ALA A 35 8.47 -1.25 -4.93
N GLU A 36 7.76 -0.14 -4.86
CA GLU A 36 8.11 1.00 -4.03
C GLU A 36 6.93 1.28 -3.12
N ALA A 37 7.21 1.62 -1.87
CA ALA A 37 6.19 1.99 -0.92
C ALA A 37 6.70 2.98 0.10
N MET A 38 5.78 3.76 0.65
CA MET A 38 6.08 4.86 1.56
C MET A 38 4.96 5.03 2.58
N VAL A 39 5.32 5.13 3.85
CA VAL A 39 4.41 5.49 4.92
C VAL A 39 4.28 7.00 4.96
N SER A 40 3.16 7.56 4.47
CA SER A 40 2.99 9.00 4.49
C SER A 40 1.56 9.48 4.19
N PRO A 41 1.09 10.55 4.86
CA PRO A 41 -0.17 11.22 4.52
C PRO A 41 -0.04 12.15 3.30
N LEU A 42 0.96 11.94 2.43
CA LEU A 42 1.18 12.80 1.26
C LEU A 42 0.02 12.73 0.28
N SER A 43 -0.26 13.87 -0.35
CA SER A 43 -1.24 13.98 -1.42
C SER A 43 -0.86 13.13 -2.63
N MET A 44 -1.86 12.76 -3.44
CA MET A 44 -1.65 11.97 -4.65
C MET A 44 -0.71 12.66 -5.64
N THR A 45 -0.79 13.99 -5.78
CA THR A 45 0.10 14.76 -6.65
C THR A 45 1.58 14.60 -6.29
N LYS A 46 1.92 14.65 -4.99
CA LYS A 46 3.31 14.43 -4.52
C LYS A 46 3.78 13.00 -4.78
N ARG A 47 2.89 12.03 -4.73
CA ARG A 47 3.21 10.63 -5.06
C ARG A 47 3.51 10.47 -6.55
N LEU A 48 2.73 11.12 -7.41
CA LEU A 48 3.01 11.17 -8.85
C LEU A 48 4.33 11.89 -9.15
N GLU A 49 4.69 12.92 -8.39
CA GLU A 49 5.99 13.58 -8.51
C GLU A 49 7.14 12.61 -8.23
N LEU A 50 7.08 11.85 -7.12
CA LEU A 50 8.06 10.81 -6.83
C LEU A 50 8.15 9.77 -7.95
N LEU A 51 7.01 9.28 -8.44
CA LEU A 51 6.96 8.36 -9.59
C LEU A 51 7.60 8.98 -10.84
N SER A 52 7.41 10.28 -11.07
CA SER A 52 8.04 10.98 -12.19
C SER A 52 9.55 11.04 -12.06
N THR A 53 10.08 11.13 -10.83
CA THR A 53 11.52 11.19 -10.59
C THR A 53 12.22 9.84 -10.76
N VAL A 54 11.55 8.73 -10.39
CA VAL A 54 12.10 7.37 -10.54
C VAL A 54 11.91 6.82 -11.96
N THR A 55 11.01 7.41 -12.75
CA THR A 55 10.80 7.03 -14.15
C THR A 55 12.07 7.30 -14.96
N PRO A 56 12.67 6.30 -15.63
CA PRO A 56 13.89 6.50 -16.40
C PRO A 56 13.70 7.54 -17.52
N ALA A 57 14.76 8.31 -17.78
CA ALA A 57 14.75 9.34 -18.82
C ALA A 57 14.31 8.76 -20.19
N GLY A 58 13.36 9.42 -20.84
CA GLY A 58 12.81 9.00 -22.13
C GLY A 58 11.73 7.90 -22.05
N LYS A 59 11.37 7.43 -20.85
CA LYS A 59 10.23 6.53 -20.66
C LYS A 59 8.97 7.29 -20.23
N HIS A 60 7.82 6.68 -20.50
CA HIS A 60 6.51 7.16 -20.08
C HIS A 60 5.90 6.19 -19.09
N SER A 61 5.51 6.68 -17.92
CA SER A 61 4.92 5.87 -16.86
C SER A 61 3.41 5.88 -16.96
N VAL A 62 2.84 4.69 -17.14
CA VAL A 62 1.39 4.47 -17.08
C VAL A 62 1.05 3.96 -15.70
N VAL A 63 0.34 4.76 -14.92
CA VAL A 63 -0.03 4.42 -13.55
C VAL A 63 -1.48 3.95 -13.53
N MET A 64 -1.67 2.67 -13.20
CA MET A 64 -3.00 2.08 -13.04
C MET A 64 -3.49 2.31 -11.61
N MET A 65 -4.69 2.85 -11.46
CA MET A 65 -5.28 3.16 -10.15
C MET A 65 -6.77 2.79 -10.10
N ASP A 66 -7.28 2.54 -8.90
CA ASP A 66 -8.73 2.46 -8.68
C ASP A 66 -9.40 3.84 -8.78
N GLN A 67 -10.73 3.86 -8.75
CA GLN A 67 -11.53 5.09 -8.89
C GLN A 67 -11.86 5.76 -7.56
N ALA A 68 -10.97 5.69 -6.57
CA ALA A 68 -11.15 6.46 -5.35
C ALA A 68 -11.17 7.97 -5.64
N SER A 69 -11.91 8.76 -4.84
CA SER A 69 -12.16 10.19 -5.11
C SER A 69 -10.91 11.07 -5.22
N TRP A 70 -9.80 10.62 -4.62
CA TRP A 70 -8.47 11.24 -4.68
C TRP A 70 -7.57 10.75 -5.84
N HIS A 71 -8.00 9.78 -6.63
CA HIS A 71 -7.31 9.28 -7.83
C HIS A 71 -7.93 9.91 -9.07
N GLN A 72 -7.64 11.18 -9.32
CA GLN A 72 -8.23 11.88 -10.46
C GLN A 72 -7.23 11.97 -11.62
N THR A 73 -7.69 11.73 -12.85
CA THR A 73 -6.83 11.75 -14.04
C THR A 73 -6.13 13.11 -14.24
N HIS A 74 -6.81 14.21 -13.91
CA HIS A 74 -6.28 15.56 -14.07
C HIS A 74 -5.01 15.82 -13.24
N LEU A 75 -4.75 15.03 -12.19
CA LEU A 75 -3.53 15.13 -11.39
C LEU A 75 -2.27 14.83 -12.22
N ALA A 76 -2.38 13.99 -13.25
CA ALA A 76 -1.29 13.68 -14.16
C ALA A 76 -0.96 14.83 -15.12
N ASN A 77 -1.85 15.82 -15.32
CA ASN A 77 -1.67 16.90 -16.29
C ASN A 77 -0.44 17.78 -16.00
N HIS A 78 0.03 17.78 -14.74
CA HIS A 78 1.22 18.51 -14.32
C HIS A 78 2.53 17.79 -14.68
N PHE A 79 2.46 16.53 -15.12
CA PHE A 79 3.62 15.68 -15.39
C PHE A 79 3.68 15.30 -16.86
N LYS A 80 4.84 15.54 -17.48
CA LYS A 80 5.01 15.33 -18.93
C LYS A 80 4.99 13.86 -19.35
N TYR A 81 5.47 12.97 -18.48
CA TYR A 81 5.71 11.56 -18.80
C TYR A 81 4.89 10.60 -17.92
N ILE A 82 3.75 11.06 -17.41
CA ILE A 82 2.84 10.24 -16.61
C ILE A 82 1.45 10.27 -17.22
N THR A 83 0.82 9.10 -17.25
CA THR A 83 -0.61 8.98 -17.54
C THR A 83 -1.27 8.08 -16.51
N ILE A 84 -2.43 8.50 -16.02
CA ILE A 84 -3.25 7.69 -15.12
C ILE A 84 -4.30 6.95 -15.94
N ILE A 85 -4.42 5.65 -15.71
CA ILE A 85 -5.50 4.81 -16.24
C ILE A 85 -6.30 4.25 -15.07
N HIS A 86 -7.61 4.45 -15.11
CA HIS A 86 -8.51 3.86 -14.12
C HIS A 86 -8.89 2.45 -14.51
N ILE A 87 -8.78 1.54 -13.55
CA ILE A 87 -9.39 0.22 -13.68
C ILE A 87 -10.91 0.33 -13.47
N PRO A 88 -11.72 -0.61 -14.00
CA PRO A 88 -13.15 -0.63 -13.74
C PRO A 88 -13.45 -0.73 -12.24
N PRO A 89 -14.59 -0.18 -11.79
CA PRO A 89 -14.90 -0.14 -10.36
C PRO A 89 -15.14 -1.55 -9.81
N PHE A 90 -14.85 -1.75 -8.53
CA PHE A 90 -15.04 -3.01 -7.81
C PHE A 90 -14.23 -4.21 -8.35
N LEU A 91 -13.10 -3.96 -9.03
CA LEU A 91 -12.18 -5.01 -9.52
C LEU A 91 -10.80 -4.92 -8.83
N PRO A 92 -10.70 -5.24 -7.53
CA PRO A 92 -9.43 -5.22 -6.80
C PRO A 92 -8.39 -6.18 -7.38
N GLU A 93 -8.81 -7.24 -8.08
CA GLU A 93 -7.91 -8.23 -8.71
C GLU A 93 -7.06 -7.63 -9.83
N LEU A 94 -7.53 -6.54 -10.45
CA LEU A 94 -6.78 -5.81 -11.48
C LEU A 94 -5.78 -4.81 -10.89
N ASN A 95 -5.90 -4.48 -9.60
CA ASN A 95 -4.95 -3.63 -8.92
C ASN A 95 -3.83 -4.49 -8.29
N LEU A 96 -2.70 -4.62 -8.96
CA LEU A 96 -1.60 -5.51 -8.54
C LEU A 96 -1.12 -5.24 -7.10
N ILE A 97 -1.18 -3.99 -6.64
CA ILE A 97 -0.79 -3.65 -5.27
C ILE A 97 -1.68 -4.33 -4.22
N GLU A 98 -2.94 -4.65 -4.55
CA GLU A 98 -3.83 -5.36 -3.61
C GLU A 98 -3.31 -6.77 -3.30
N GLN A 99 -2.63 -7.42 -4.23
CA GLN A 99 -1.99 -8.72 -3.96
C GLN A 99 -0.84 -8.56 -2.95
N VAL A 100 -0.03 -7.51 -3.10
CA VAL A 100 1.04 -7.17 -2.14
C VAL A 100 0.44 -6.84 -0.78
N TRP A 101 -0.65 -6.06 -0.73
CA TRP A 101 -1.34 -5.76 0.53
C TRP A 101 -1.94 -7.00 1.19
N GLN A 102 -2.50 -7.92 0.42
CA GLN A 102 -2.99 -9.19 0.96
C GLN A 102 -1.85 -10.01 1.59
N LEU A 103 -0.69 -10.13 0.92
CA LEU A 103 0.48 -10.81 1.46
C LEU A 103 0.99 -10.16 2.75
N LEU A 104 1.11 -8.82 2.76
CA LEU A 104 1.54 -8.08 3.95
C LEU A 104 0.58 -8.28 5.12
N ARG A 105 -0.73 -8.18 4.89
CA ARG A 105 -1.75 -8.41 5.91
C ARG A 105 -1.74 -9.84 6.45
N GLN A 106 -1.53 -10.84 5.59
CA GLN A 106 -1.57 -12.25 5.99
C GLN A 106 -0.31 -12.69 6.74
N TYR A 107 0.88 -12.29 6.28
CA TYR A 107 2.14 -12.88 6.73
C TYR A 107 2.97 -11.94 7.61
N LYS A 108 2.84 -10.64 7.43
CA LYS A 108 3.74 -9.67 8.08
C LYS A 108 3.04 -8.90 9.19
N LEU A 109 1.79 -8.48 8.99
CA LEU A 109 1.05 -7.64 9.92
C LEU A 109 0.02 -8.40 10.76
N ALA A 110 -0.31 -9.65 10.40
CA ALA A 110 -1.28 -10.45 11.13
C ALA A 110 -0.87 -10.64 12.61
N ASN A 111 -1.80 -10.31 13.52
CA ASN A 111 -1.68 -10.53 14.97
C ASN A 111 -0.47 -9.87 15.63
N ARG A 112 0.06 -8.81 15.01
CA ARG A 112 1.02 -7.95 15.67
C ARG A 112 0.32 -6.95 16.56
N TYR A 113 0.95 -6.68 17.69
CA TYR A 113 0.61 -5.59 18.59
C TYR A 113 1.74 -4.57 18.53
N PHE A 114 1.39 -3.31 18.36
CA PHE A 114 2.33 -2.19 18.41
C PHE A 114 2.05 -1.37 19.67
N GLU A 115 3.09 -1.10 20.45
CA GLU A 115 2.96 -0.32 21.69
C GLU A 115 2.66 1.16 21.41
N ASN A 116 3.19 1.70 20.31
CA ASN A 116 2.97 3.07 19.86
C ASN A 116 2.97 3.17 18.33
N TYR A 117 2.67 4.36 17.84
CA TYR A 117 2.62 4.66 16.40
C TYR A 117 3.99 4.53 15.75
N GLU A 118 5.08 5.00 16.38
CA GLU A 118 6.41 4.95 15.78
C GLU A 118 6.85 3.52 15.47
N LEU A 119 6.60 2.57 16.37
CA LEU A 119 6.92 1.15 16.15
C LEU A 119 6.07 0.54 15.04
N SER A 120 4.83 1.00 14.85
CA SER A 120 4.00 0.56 13.73
C SER A 120 4.56 1.06 12.39
N VAL A 121 5.04 2.31 12.35
CA VAL A 121 5.66 2.90 11.15
C VAL A 121 7.01 2.23 10.84
N GLN A 122 7.87 2.06 11.83
CA GLN A 122 9.16 1.36 11.67
C GLN A 122 8.96 -0.07 11.17
N CYS A 123 7.95 -0.77 11.68
CA CYS A 123 7.63 -2.11 11.18
C CYS A 123 7.20 -2.08 9.71
N LEU A 124 6.44 -1.06 9.29
CA LEU A 124 6.08 -0.91 7.89
C LEU A 124 7.31 -0.59 7.05
N GLU A 125 8.16 0.36 7.45
CA GLU A 125 9.38 0.72 6.72
C GLU A 125 10.37 -0.45 6.54
N GLN A 126 10.42 -1.40 7.49
CA GLN A 126 11.24 -2.61 7.36
C GLN A 126 10.66 -3.66 6.40
N LEU A 127 9.39 -3.52 6.02
CA LEU A 127 8.68 -4.46 5.14
C LEU A 127 8.63 -3.97 3.68
N LEU A 128 9.10 -2.76 3.42
CA LEU A 128 9.19 -2.12 2.10
C LEU A 128 10.62 -2.19 1.59
#